data_AF-A0A8I6G2I0-F1
#
_entry.id   AF-A0A8I6G2I0-F1
#
_cell.length_a   1.000
_cell.length_b   1.000
_cell.length_c   1.000
_cell.angle_alpha   90.00
_cell.angle_beta   90.00
_cell.angle_gamma   90.00
#
_symmetry.space_group_name_H-M   'P 1'
#
loop_
_entity.id
_entity.type
_entity.pdbx_description
1 polymer ?
#
loop_
_entity_poly.entity_id
_entity_poly.type
_entity_poly.pdbx_seq_one_letter_code
_entity_poly.pdbx_strand_id
1 'polypeptide(L)'
;MAVSVRGQSLTAGASEGLSEADKTSGEPENTYILRPIFQQRFRPSVVKDCIHTVLKEELTGAEYSPEEMPQLTKRLSEMIKDKLKELGYDRYKMVVQVVIGEQRGEGVFMAARCFWDADTDNYTHDVFMNLQNCTGCGG
;
A
#
# COMPACT_ATOMS: atom_id res chain seq x y z
N MET A 1 14.47 14.03 -6.05
CA MET A 1 14.05 12.74 -5.44
C MET A 1 12.56 12.58 -5.68
N ALA A 2 12.14 11.55 -6.41
CA ALA A 2 10.75 11.19 -6.63
C ALA A 2 10.48 9.83 -5.98
N VAL A 3 9.40 9.73 -5.21
CA VAL A 3 9.02 8.48 -4.54
C VAL A 3 7.63 8.09 -4.97
N SER A 4 7.48 6.86 -5.48
CA SER A 4 6.17 6.26 -5.76
C SER A 4 5.94 5.10 -4.80
N VAL A 5 4.84 5.17 -4.06
CA VAL A 5 4.40 4.08 -3.18
C VAL A 5 3.16 3.44 -3.76
N ARG A 6 3.13 2.11 -3.79
CA ARG A 6 1.97 1.31 -4.19
C ARG A 6 1.55 0.42 -3.03
N GLY A 7 0.33 0.66 -2.53
CA GLY A 7 -0.34 -0.19 -1.55
C GLY A 7 -1.38 -1.05 -2.24
N GLN A 8 -1.24 -2.37 -2.15
CA GLN A 8 -2.22 -3.33 -2.65
C GLN A 8 -2.72 -4.20 -1.51
N SER A 9 -4.03 -4.36 -1.44
CA SER A 9 -4.69 -5.32 -0.58
C SER A 9 -4.93 -6.62 -1.34
N LEU A 10 -4.52 -7.75 -0.75
CA LEU A 10 -4.81 -9.10 -1.21
C LEU A 10 -5.61 -9.82 -0.12
N THR A 11 -6.76 -10.37 -0.45
CA THR A 11 -7.44 -11.32 0.45
C THR A 11 -7.01 -12.75 0.13
N ALA A 12 -6.84 -13.60 1.16
CA ALA A 12 -6.57 -15.01 0.96
C ALA A 12 -7.87 -15.71 0.51
N GLY A 13 -7.88 -16.23 -0.71
CA GLY A 13 -9.03 -16.98 -1.23
C GLY A 13 -9.21 -18.32 -0.50
N ALA A 14 -10.42 -18.58 -0.01
CA ALA A 14 -10.87 -19.93 0.31
C ALA A 14 -11.64 -20.47 -0.90
N SER A 15 -11.24 -21.65 -1.36
CA SER A 15 -11.83 -22.36 -2.51
C SER A 15 -13.30 -22.73 -2.29
N GLU A 16 -14.11 -22.59 -3.35
CA GLU A 16 -15.50 -23.04 -3.42
C GLU A 16 -15.62 -24.55 -3.15
N GLY A 17 -16.56 -24.93 -2.29
CA GLY A 17 -16.96 -26.32 -2.07
C GLY A 17 -18.45 -26.39 -1.76
N LEU A 18 -19.19 -27.12 -2.60
CA LEU A 18 -20.61 -27.45 -2.44
C LEU A 18 -20.74 -28.73 -1.58
N SER A 19 -21.64 -28.77 -0.59
CA SER A 19 -22.40 -29.99 -0.21
C SER A 19 -23.48 -29.71 0.84
N GLU A 20 -24.72 -30.14 0.55
CA GLU A 20 -25.84 -30.23 1.50
C GLU A 20 -25.70 -31.43 2.46
N ALA A 21 -26.05 -31.28 3.74
CA ALA A 21 -26.82 -32.24 4.57
C ALA A 21 -27.06 -31.73 6.01
N ASP A 22 -28.28 -31.98 6.49
CA ASP A 22 -28.89 -31.66 7.79
C ASP A 22 -28.41 -32.55 8.97
N LYS A 23 -28.07 -31.94 10.12
CA LYS A 23 -28.58 -32.28 11.48
C LYS A 23 -27.82 -31.58 12.63
N THR A 24 -28.61 -31.02 13.54
CA THR A 24 -28.27 -30.27 14.76
C THR A 24 -27.42 -31.02 15.81
N SER A 25 -26.28 -30.43 16.18
CA SER A 25 -25.71 -30.41 17.54
C SER A 25 -24.73 -29.24 17.65
N GLY A 26 -24.85 -28.39 18.67
CA GLY A 26 -24.14 -27.11 18.78
C GLY A 26 -22.61 -27.22 18.77
N GLU A 27 -22.03 -26.99 17.59
CA GLU A 27 -20.64 -26.62 17.37
C GLU A 27 -20.59 -25.11 17.08
N PRO A 28 -19.49 -24.38 17.34
CA PRO A 28 -19.41 -22.98 16.93
C PRO A 28 -19.60 -22.95 15.41
N GLU A 29 -20.75 -22.46 14.97
CA GLU A 29 -21.03 -22.30 13.54
C GLU A 29 -19.86 -21.53 12.95
N ASN A 30 -19.16 -22.18 12.02
CA ASN A 30 -18.07 -21.56 11.30
C ASN A 30 -18.63 -20.39 10.51
N THR A 31 -18.68 -19.22 11.14
CA THR A 31 -19.19 -17.99 10.57
C THR A 31 -18.10 -17.45 9.66
N TYR A 32 -17.83 -18.15 8.56
CA TYR A 32 -16.86 -17.74 7.56
C TYR A 32 -17.39 -16.47 6.89
N ILE A 33 -17.01 -15.33 7.45
CA ILE A 33 -17.28 -14.02 6.88
C ILE A 33 -16.37 -13.88 5.65
N LEU A 34 -16.90 -14.23 4.48
CA LEU A 34 -16.19 -14.15 3.19
C LEU A 34 -15.91 -12.68 2.79
N ARG A 35 -16.78 -11.76 3.20
CA ARG A 35 -16.65 -10.33 2.87
C ARG A 35 -16.31 -9.47 4.08
N PRO A 36 -15.34 -8.56 3.98
CA PRO A 36 -15.01 -7.64 5.06
C PRO A 36 -16.25 -6.89 5.54
N ILE A 37 -16.41 -6.79 6.87
CA ILE A 37 -17.44 -5.92 7.44
C ILE A 37 -17.17 -4.47 7.00
N PHE A 38 -18.24 -3.68 6.82
CA PHE A 38 -18.15 -2.33 6.22
C PHE A 38 -17.09 -1.43 6.88
N GLN A 39 -16.90 -1.55 8.19
CA GLN A 39 -15.91 -0.78 8.96
C GLN A 39 -14.46 -1.19 8.65
N GLN A 40 -14.22 -2.46 8.31
CA GLN A 40 -12.90 -2.96 7.96
C GLN A 40 -12.59 -2.78 6.47
N ARG A 41 -13.57 -2.39 5.64
CA ARG A 41 -13.35 -2.26 4.20
C ARG A 41 -12.20 -1.29 3.90
N PHE A 42 -11.30 -1.72 3.03
CA PHE A 42 -10.20 -0.89 2.55
C PHE A 42 -10.70 0.46 2.00
N ARG A 43 -10.19 1.57 2.53
CA ARG A 43 -10.53 2.94 2.08
C ARG A 43 -9.32 3.58 1.39
N PRO A 44 -9.32 3.68 0.05
CA PRO A 44 -8.16 4.19 -0.69
C PRO A 44 -7.73 5.60 -0.28
N SER A 45 -8.68 6.47 0.07
CA SER A 45 -8.40 7.83 0.54
C SER A 45 -7.61 7.84 1.84
N VAL A 46 -8.07 7.12 2.87
CA VAL A 46 -7.40 7.04 4.18
C VAL A 46 -5.98 6.45 4.03
N VAL A 47 -5.84 5.42 3.20
CA VAL A 47 -4.54 4.79 2.94
C VAL A 47 -3.62 5.75 2.17
N LYS A 48 -4.16 6.49 1.20
CA LYS A 48 -3.39 7.51 0.46
C LYS A 48 -2.90 8.63 1.39
N ASP A 49 -3.75 9.16 2.26
CA ASP A 49 -3.40 10.22 3.20
C ASP A 49 -2.32 9.74 4.21
N CYS A 50 -2.44 8.49 4.67
CA CYS A 50 -1.43 7.85 5.52
C CYS A 50 -0.07 7.74 4.80
N ILE A 51 -0.07 7.25 3.56
CA ILE A 51 1.15 7.16 2.73
C ILE A 51 1.75 8.56 2.53
N HIS A 52 0.93 9.53 2.14
CA HIS A 52 1.37 10.90 1.87
C HIS A 52 2.03 11.53 3.09
N THR A 53 1.43 11.31 4.28
CA THR A 53 1.95 11.82 5.54
C THR A 53 3.34 11.24 5.84
N VAL A 54 3.51 9.91 5.72
CA VAL A 54 4.83 9.27 5.93
C VAL A 54 5.87 9.78 4.94
N LEU A 55 5.51 9.88 3.66
CA LEU A 55 6.42 10.38 2.63
C LEU A 55 6.86 11.80 2.94
N LYS A 56 5.92 12.67 3.32
CA LYS A 56 6.22 14.05 3.68
C LYS A 56 7.10 14.14 4.93
N GLU A 57 6.81 13.37 5.98
CA GLU A 57 7.59 13.36 7.22
C GLU A 57 9.05 12.93 7.00
N GLU A 58 9.27 11.85 6.24
CA GLU A 58 10.61 11.26 6.09
C GLU A 58 11.43 11.87 4.95
N LEU A 59 10.80 12.45 3.92
CA LEU A 59 11.49 12.90 2.69
C LEU A 59 11.57 14.43 2.55
N THR A 60 10.85 15.20 3.37
CA THR A 60 10.98 16.66 3.33
C THR A 60 12.39 17.04 3.78
N GLY A 61 13.15 17.69 2.90
CA GLY A 61 14.53 18.08 3.17
C GLY A 61 15.56 16.96 3.03
N ALA A 62 15.15 15.74 2.67
CA ALA A 62 16.07 14.64 2.42
C ALA A 62 16.80 14.84 1.08
N GLU A 63 18.12 14.60 1.09
CA GLU A 63 18.95 14.58 -0.12
C GLU A 63 19.11 13.16 -0.66
N TYR A 64 19.28 13.05 -1.97
CA TYR A 64 19.44 11.75 -2.61
C TYR A 64 20.91 11.30 -2.49
N SER A 65 21.13 10.24 -1.72
CA SER A 65 22.42 9.53 -1.60
C SER A 65 22.28 8.07 -2.04
N PRO A 66 22.95 7.61 -3.11
CA PRO A 66 22.79 6.25 -3.63
C PRO A 66 23.18 5.15 -2.64
N GLU A 67 24.03 5.46 -1.67
CA GLU A 67 24.46 4.52 -0.62
C GLU A 67 23.39 4.33 0.46
N GLU A 68 22.61 5.37 0.75
CA GLU A 68 21.59 5.38 1.80
C GLU A 68 20.19 5.03 1.27
N MET A 69 19.92 5.27 -0.01
CA MET A 69 18.61 5.04 -0.64
C MET A 69 18.06 3.62 -0.45
N PRO A 70 18.84 2.52 -0.55
CA PRO A 70 18.31 1.17 -0.33
C PRO A 70 17.77 0.97 1.09
N GLN A 71 18.47 1.52 2.09
CA GLN A 71 18.07 1.43 3.49
C GLN A 71 16.84 2.30 3.76
N LEU A 72 16.81 3.52 3.22
CA LEU A 72 15.67 4.42 3.31
C LEU A 72 14.41 3.82 2.67
N THR A 73 14.54 3.25 1.47
CA THR A 73 13.43 2.61 0.75
C THR A 73 12.83 1.46 1.57
N LYS A 74 13.69 0.61 2.16
CA LYS A 74 13.24 -0.49 3.01
C LYS A 74 12.54 0.03 4.26
N ARG A 75 13.14 1.00 4.98
CA ARG A 75 12.56 1.61 6.17
C ARG A 75 11.20 2.23 5.88
N LEU A 76 11.06 2.98 4.79
CA LEU A 76 9.78 3.55 4.35
C LEU A 76 8.74 2.46 4.10
N SER A 77 9.12 1.37 3.43
CA SER A 77 8.19 0.27 3.16
C SER A 77 7.66 -0.38 4.44
N GLU A 78 8.52 -0.53 5.46
CA GLU A 78 8.16 -1.09 6.76
C GLU A 78 7.28 -0.11 7.55
N MET A 79 7.67 1.16 7.62
CA MET A 79 6.92 2.20 8.32
C MET A 79 5.50 2.38 7.77
N ILE A 80 5.36 2.43 6.44
CA ILE A 80 4.05 2.52 5.78
C ILE A 80 3.22 1.28 6.11
N LYS A 81 3.79 0.09 5.94
CA LYS A 81 3.10 -1.18 6.24
C LYS A 81 2.61 -1.22 7.69
N ASP A 82 3.41 -0.76 8.64
CA ASP A 82 3.05 -0.78 10.06
C ASP A 82 1.99 0.28 10.40
N LYS A 83 2.09 1.52 9.89
CA LYS A 83 1.00 2.50 10.01
C LYS A 83 -0.31 2.01 9.37
N LEU A 84 -0.24 1.25 8.28
CA LEU A 84 -1.44 0.68 7.68
C LEU A 84 -2.07 -0.45 8.51
N LYS A 85 -1.28 -1.23 9.25
CA LYS A 85 -1.82 -2.22 10.19
C LYS A 85 -2.57 -1.56 11.35
N GLU A 86 -2.08 -0.42 11.83
CA GLU A 86 -2.73 0.35 12.90
C GLU A 86 -4.13 0.87 12.51
N LEU A 87 -4.44 0.95 11.21
CA LEU A 87 -5.77 1.34 10.72
C LEU A 87 -6.84 0.24 10.85
N GLY A 88 -6.49 -0.95 11.39
CA GLY A 88 -7.45 -2.02 11.67
C GLY A 88 -7.77 -2.92 10.47
N TYR A 89 -6.84 -3.02 9.52
CA TYR A 89 -6.96 -3.91 8.35
C TYR A 89 -6.46 -5.34 8.63
N ASP A 90 -6.81 -5.92 9.78
CA ASP A 90 -6.23 -7.18 10.30
C ASP A 90 -6.44 -8.39 9.38
N ARG A 91 -7.50 -8.37 8.57
CA ARG A 91 -7.85 -9.45 7.63
C ARG A 91 -7.25 -9.31 6.24
N TYR A 92 -6.50 -8.24 6.00
CA TYR A 92 -5.93 -7.95 4.69
C TYR A 92 -4.45 -8.24 4.64
N LYS A 93 -4.00 -8.89 3.57
CA LYS A 93 -2.58 -8.97 3.26
C LYS A 93 -2.19 -7.74 2.45
N MET A 94 -1.38 -6.88 3.05
CA MET A 94 -0.91 -5.68 2.38
C MET A 94 0.46 -5.88 1.72
N VAL A 95 0.59 -5.35 0.51
CA VAL A 95 1.84 -5.25 -0.23
C VAL A 95 2.16 -3.78 -0.43
N VAL A 96 3.35 -3.36 0.03
CA VAL A 96 3.86 -2.01 -0.14
C VAL A 96 5.09 -2.07 -1.03
N GLN A 97 5.05 -1.37 -2.16
CA GLN A 97 6.19 -1.18 -3.04
C GLN A 97 6.61 0.29 -2.99
N VAL A 98 7.89 0.55 -2.72
CA VAL A 98 8.47 1.90 -2.72
C VAL A 98 9.54 1.96 -3.80
N VAL A 99 9.49 2.99 -4.63
CA VAL A 99 10.51 3.27 -5.65
C VAL A 99 10.98 4.70 -5.45
N ILE A 100 12.29 4.89 -5.24
CA ILE A 100 12.93 6.19 -5.10
C ILE A 100 13.88 6.40 -6.28
N GLY A 101 13.76 7.55 -6.95
CA GLY A 101 14.64 7.94 -8.04
C GLY A 101 15.13 9.37 -7.92
N GLU A 102 16.32 9.63 -8.46
CA GLU A 102 16.81 10.99 -8.67
C GLU A 102 16.16 11.58 -9.93
N GLN A 103 15.72 12.83 -9.86
CA GLN A 103 15.09 13.50 -11.00
C GLN A 103 16.12 14.41 -11.67
N ARG A 104 16.82 13.87 -12.68
CA ARG A 104 17.86 14.59 -13.44
C ARG A 104 17.41 15.00 -14.85
N GLY A 105 16.10 15.17 -15.04
CA GLY A 105 15.48 15.39 -16.35
C GLY A 105 15.01 14.10 -17.05
N GLU A 106 15.18 12.95 -16.41
CA GLU A 106 14.65 11.66 -16.87
C GLU A 106 13.19 11.46 -16.40
N GLY A 107 12.38 10.83 -17.26
CA GLY A 107 11.00 10.46 -16.94
C GLY A 107 10.91 9.00 -16.48
N VAL A 108 10.11 8.73 -15.46
CA VAL A 108 9.81 7.38 -14.98
C VAL A 108 8.32 7.11 -15.14
N PHE A 109 7.97 5.99 -15.76
CA PHE A 109 6.59 5.51 -15.87
C PHE A 109 6.45 4.17 -15.15
N MET A 110 5.50 4.08 -14.22
CA MET A 110 5.20 2.86 -13.48
C MET A 110 3.83 2.32 -13.90
N ALA A 111 3.81 1.05 -14.28
CA ALA A 111 2.59 0.30 -14.53
C ALA A 111 2.61 -1.02 -13.78
N ALA A 112 1.42 -1.52 -13.44
CA ALA A 112 1.28 -2.83 -12.84
C ALA A 112 0.04 -3.52 -13.38
N ARG A 113 0.15 -4.83 -13.57
CA ARG A 113 -0.95 -5.69 -14.00
C ARG A 113 -1.22 -6.72 -12.92
N CYS A 114 -2.47 -6.91 -12.58
CA CYS A 114 -2.85 -7.83 -11.53
C CYS A 114 -4.18 -8.52 -11.84
N PHE A 115 -4.34 -9.72 -11.27
CA PHE A 115 -5.60 -10.45 -11.22
C PHE A 115 -6.18 -10.26 -9.83
N TRP A 116 -7.29 -9.52 -9.73
CA TRP A 116 -7.89 -9.07 -8.48
C TRP A 116 -9.36 -9.44 -8.39
N ASP A 117 -9.81 -9.70 -7.18
CA ASP A 117 -11.22 -9.74 -6.85
C ASP A 117 -11.74 -8.29 -6.73
N ALA A 118 -12.78 -7.94 -7.50
CA ALA A 118 -13.29 -6.57 -7.57
C ALA A 118 -14.03 -6.12 -6.29
N ASP A 119 -14.47 -7.07 -5.47
CA ASP A 119 -15.22 -6.80 -4.25
C ASP A 119 -14.29 -6.66 -3.03
N THR A 120 -13.17 -7.38 -3.00
CA THR A 120 -12.30 -7.48 -1.82
C THR A 120 -10.92 -6.85 -1.99
N ASP A 121 -10.34 -6.84 -3.18
CA ASP A 121 -9.01 -6.29 -3.42
C ASP A 121 -9.06 -4.81 -3.79
N ASN A 122 -7.99 -4.08 -3.48
CA ASN A 122 -7.91 -2.66 -3.79
C ASN A 122 -6.47 -2.19 -3.94
N TYR A 123 -6.31 -1.03 -4.58
CA TYR A 123 -5.03 -0.43 -4.88
C TYR A 123 -5.07 1.08 -4.68
N THR A 124 -4.01 1.60 -4.07
CA THR A 124 -3.74 3.03 -4.00
C THR A 124 -2.27 3.31 -4.28
N HIS A 125 -1.99 4.51 -4.78
CA HIS A 125 -0.63 4.99 -4.92
C HIS A 125 -0.54 6.47 -4.57
N ASP A 126 0.66 6.87 -4.21
CA ASP A 126 1.00 8.26 -4.01
C ASP A 126 2.40 8.57 -4.51
N VAL A 127 2.61 9.83 -4.91
CA VAL A 127 3.87 10.33 -5.44
C VAL A 127 4.31 11.56 -4.67
N PHE A 128 5.53 11.50 -4.13
CA PHE A 128 6.19 12.64 -3.48
C PHE A 128 7.38 13.11 -4.31
N MET A 129 7.49 14.42 -4.52
CA MET A 129 8.63 15.03 -5.20
C MET A 129 9.24 16.07 -4.27
N ASN A 130 10.51 15.87 -3.90
CA ASN A 130 11.24 16.92 -3.22
C ASN A 130 11.64 17.99 -4.24
N LEU A 131 11.21 19.24 -4.00
CA LEU A 131 11.69 20.41 -4.73
C LEU A 131 13.13 20.66 -4.29
N GLN A 132 14.09 19.89 -4.82
CA GLN A 132 15.44 20.41 -4.86
C GLN A 132 15.37 21.66 -5.73
N ASN A 133 15.64 22.82 -5.11
CA ASN A 133 15.72 24.11 -5.78
C ASN A 133 16.49 23.94 -7.09
N CYS A 134 15.78 23.93 -8.21
CA CYS A 134 16.37 24.17 -9.52
C CYS A 134 16.74 25.66 -9.60
N THR A 135 17.63 26.14 -8.73
CA THR A 135 18.30 27.43 -8.90
C THR A 135 19.36 27.25 -9.98
N GLY A 136 18.91 27.18 -11.23
CA GLY A 136 19.76 26.92 -12.38
C GLY A 136 19.20 27.41 -13.72
N CYS A 137 18.11 28.18 -13.73
CA CYS A 137 17.70 28.94 -14.91
C CYS A 137 17.83 30.43 -14.64
N GLY A 138 19.09 30.88 -14.54
CA GLY A 138 19.44 32.27 -14.78
C GLY A 138 19.62 32.46 -16.28
N GLY A 139 18.69 33.17 -16.92
CA GLY A 139 18.85 33.76 -18.24
C GLY A 139 19.13 35.26 -18.11
#